data_AF-A0A535QYQ4-F1
#
_entry.id   AF-A0A535QYQ4-F1
#
_cell.length_a   1.000
_cell.length_b   1.000
_cell.length_c   1.000
_cell.angle_alpha   90.00
_cell.angle_beta   90.00
_cell.angle_gamma   90.00
#
_symmetry.space_group_name_H-M   'P 1'
#
loop_
_entity.id
_entity.type
_entity.pdbx_description
1 polymer ?
#
loop_
_entity_poly.entity_id
_entity_poly.type
_entity_poly.pdbx_seq_one_letter_code
_entity_poly.pdbx_strand_id
1 'polypeptide(L)'
;MVSSRDGCRFAQGGSLLIATWYGFLFSALLLIPLVVLLHRLFAQDDFPYLGLATTFGILAGLVQVLGLLRWVFLVPYLSQVYMDPASSLATRDTVQVIFQAFHHYVGSGVGEHLGYLFTGLWTILIGLALTQSSLLRPWVGWLALLPAFCILAGILTPLGFGIAAVLTQIGYVLWSLWLLVVGVFVLRSHERERQPLLSHRLQ
;
A
#
# COMPACT_ATOMS: atom_id res chain seq x y z
N MET A 1 0.10 1.37 28.28
CA MET A 1 0.34 0.06 28.91
C MET A 1 -0.03 -1.02 27.91
N VAL A 2 0.95 -1.47 27.12
CA VAL A 2 0.83 -2.71 26.34
C VAL A 2 0.90 -3.84 27.36
N SER A 3 -0.20 -4.56 27.54
CA SER A 3 -0.28 -5.65 28.50
C SER A 3 0.71 -6.74 28.09
N SER A 4 1.34 -7.40 29.07
CA SER A 4 2.20 -8.59 28.93
C SER A 4 1.60 -9.74 28.09
N ARG A 5 0.32 -9.63 27.70
CA ARG A 5 -0.42 -10.55 26.84
C ARG A 5 -0.08 -10.43 25.35
N ASP A 6 0.34 -9.27 24.86
CA ASP A 6 0.56 -9.08 23.41
C ASP A 6 1.86 -9.73 22.91
N GLY A 7 2.88 -9.78 23.76
CA GLY A 7 4.14 -10.49 23.47
C GLY A 7 3.99 -12.02 23.37
N CYS A 8 3.06 -12.61 24.13
CA CYS A 8 2.80 -14.05 24.11
C CYS A 8 2.01 -14.48 22.86
N ARG A 9 1.14 -13.61 22.33
CA ARG A 9 0.35 -13.88 21.11
C ARG A 9 1.18 -13.84 19.83
N PHE A 10 2.27 -13.06 19.80
CA PHE A 10 3.19 -13.06 18.64
C PHE A 10 4.05 -14.33 18.60
N ALA A 11 4.49 -14.83 19.77
CA ALA A 11 5.16 -16.13 19.89
C ALA A 11 4.23 -17.33 19.58
N GLN A 12 2.92 -17.21 19.88
CA GLN A 12 1.89 -18.19 19.49
C GLN A 12 1.37 -18.02 18.05
N GLY A 13 1.63 -16.89 17.39
CA GLY A 13 1.13 -16.58 16.04
C GLY A 13 1.68 -17.49 14.93
N GLY A 14 2.77 -18.21 15.22
CA GLY A 14 3.32 -19.28 14.38
C GLY A 14 3.64 -18.86 12.95
N SER A 15 3.84 -19.85 12.08
CA SER A 15 4.11 -19.64 10.64
C SER A 15 2.99 -18.90 9.91
N LEU A 16 1.75 -18.96 10.42
CA LEU A 16 0.58 -18.31 9.82
C LEU A 16 0.63 -16.78 9.92
N LEU A 17 1.11 -16.24 11.05
CA LEU A 17 1.28 -14.80 11.21
C LEU A 17 2.37 -14.28 10.27
N ILE A 18 3.49 -14.99 10.18
CA ILE A 18 4.57 -14.67 9.25
C ILE A 18 4.07 -14.74 7.79
N ALA A 19 3.28 -15.76 7.44
CA ALA A 19 2.67 -15.90 6.12
C ALA A 19 1.72 -14.73 5.79
N THR A 20 0.93 -14.28 6.77
CA THR A 20 0.07 -13.09 6.62
C THR A 20 0.89 -11.85 6.30
N TRP A 21 2.00 -11.63 7.00
CA TRP A 21 2.90 -10.50 6.73
C TRP A 21 3.60 -10.60 5.38
N TYR A 22 3.96 -11.81 4.94
CA TYR A 22 4.40 -12.02 3.56
C TYR A 22 3.31 -11.67 2.54
N GLY A 23 2.05 -12.04 2.81
CA GLY A 23 0.91 -11.65 1.97
C GLY A 23 0.79 -10.14 1.78
N PHE A 24 0.88 -9.37 2.87
CA PHE A 24 0.92 -7.90 2.79
C PHE A 24 2.17 -7.36 2.09
N LEU A 25 3.33 -7.97 2.31
CA LEU A 25 4.57 -7.57 1.65
C LEU A 25 4.49 -7.78 0.14
N PHE A 26 3.94 -8.91 -0.31
CA PHE A 26 3.77 -9.20 -1.73
C PHE A 26 2.68 -8.33 -2.36
N SER A 27 1.60 -7.99 -1.66
CA SER A 27 0.61 -7.05 -2.20
C SER A 27 1.21 -5.65 -2.39
N ALA A 28 2.03 -5.18 -1.46
CA ALA A 28 2.79 -3.94 -1.62
C ALA A 28 3.78 -4.03 -2.80
N LEU A 29 4.45 -5.17 -2.97
CA LEU A 29 5.36 -5.39 -4.10
C LEU A 29 4.62 -5.39 -5.44
N LEU A 30 3.41 -5.97 -5.50
CA LEU A 30 2.56 -6.01 -6.70
C LEU A 30 2.06 -4.63 -7.13
N LEU A 31 2.07 -3.63 -6.25
CA LEU A 31 1.77 -2.25 -6.63
C LEU A 31 2.77 -1.72 -7.66
N ILE A 32 4.05 -2.09 -7.58
CA ILE A 32 5.09 -1.62 -8.51
C ILE A 32 4.80 -2.04 -9.97
N PRO A 33 4.63 -3.34 -10.31
CA PRO A 33 4.28 -3.72 -11.67
C PRO A 33 2.91 -3.18 -12.08
N LEU A 34 1.93 -3.06 -11.17
CA LEU A 34 0.64 -2.42 -11.48
C LEU A 34 0.83 -0.97 -11.97
N VAL A 35 1.64 -0.19 -11.26
CA VAL A 35 1.96 1.20 -11.62
C VAL A 35 2.64 1.28 -12.99
N VAL A 36 3.59 0.38 -13.26
CA VAL A 36 4.27 0.31 -14.57
C VAL A 36 3.30 -0.07 -15.69
N LEU A 37 2.36 -0.98 -15.44
CA LEU A 37 1.33 -1.37 -16.41
C LEU A 37 0.38 -0.20 -16.70
N LEU A 38 -0.05 0.54 -15.68
CA LEU A 38 -0.87 1.74 -15.85
C LEU A 38 -0.13 2.84 -16.61
N HIS A 39 1.17 3.04 -16.36
CA HIS A 39 1.98 3.96 -17.18
C HIS A 39 1.91 3.59 -18.66
N ARG A 40 2.14 2.32 -19.00
CA ARG A 40 2.09 1.85 -20.39
C ARG A 40 0.71 2.03 -21.01
N LEU A 41 -0.34 1.85 -20.23
CA LEU A 41 -1.72 2.03 -20.67
C LEU A 41 -2.01 3.50 -21.06
N PHE A 42 -1.52 4.46 -20.26
CA PHE A 42 -1.74 5.89 -20.52
C PHE A 42 -0.66 6.54 -21.40
N ALA A 43 0.40 5.82 -21.77
CA ALA A 43 1.48 6.36 -22.59
C ALA A 43 1.01 6.85 -23.98
N GLN A 44 -0.16 6.39 -24.44
CA GLN A 44 -0.76 6.82 -25.71
C GLN A 44 -1.43 8.21 -25.62
N ASP A 45 -1.82 8.64 -24.42
CA ASP A 45 -2.59 9.87 -24.18
C ASP A 45 -1.66 11.10 -23.90
N ASP A 46 -0.34 10.90 -23.91
CA ASP A 46 0.72 11.93 -23.77
C ASP A 46 0.56 12.90 -22.57
N PHE A 47 0.14 12.37 -21.40
CA PHE A 47 -0.02 13.21 -20.20
C PHE A 47 1.34 13.68 -19.65
N PRO A 48 1.57 15.01 -19.48
CA PRO A 48 2.88 15.55 -19.07
C PRO A 48 3.27 15.18 -17.64
N TYR A 49 2.31 14.79 -16.80
CA TYR A 49 2.52 14.40 -15.41
C TYR A 49 2.60 12.87 -15.20
N LEU A 50 2.48 12.06 -16.26
CA LEU A 50 2.44 10.60 -16.15
C LEU A 50 3.73 10.00 -15.55
N GLY A 51 4.90 10.56 -15.91
CA GLY A 51 6.18 10.16 -15.33
C GLY A 51 6.26 10.42 -13.83
N LEU A 52 5.71 11.56 -13.38
CA LEU A 52 5.64 11.91 -11.96
C LEU A 52 4.69 10.99 -11.21
N ALA A 53 3.51 10.70 -11.79
CA ALA A 53 2.57 9.73 -11.24
C ALA A 53 3.25 8.37 -11.03
N THR A 54 3.90 7.86 -12.08
CA THR A 54 4.62 6.58 -12.06
C THR A 54 5.68 6.54 -10.97
N THR A 55 6.43 7.63 -10.82
CA THR A 55 7.45 7.77 -9.77
C THR A 55 6.83 7.65 -8.37
N PHE A 56 5.74 8.38 -8.10
CA PHE A 56 5.05 8.27 -6.81
C PHE A 56 4.47 6.88 -6.56
N GLY A 57 3.89 6.22 -7.58
CA GLY A 57 3.37 4.86 -7.41
C GLY A 57 4.46 3.84 -7.08
N ILE A 58 5.63 3.95 -7.73
CA ILE A 58 6.78 3.08 -7.43
C ILE A 58 7.30 3.36 -6.01
N LEU A 59 7.46 4.64 -5.64
CA LEU A 59 7.90 5.02 -4.30
C LEU A 59 6.92 4.54 -3.22
N ALA A 60 5.61 4.63 -3.47
CA ALA A 60 4.58 4.10 -2.58
C ALA A 60 4.76 2.60 -2.32
N GLY A 61 4.94 1.81 -3.38
CA GLY A 61 5.21 0.37 -3.25
C GLY A 61 6.50 0.08 -2.48
N LEU A 62 7.58 0.81 -2.78
CA LEU A 62 8.88 0.63 -2.13
C LEU A 62 8.84 0.93 -0.63
N VAL A 63 8.31 2.10 -0.23
CA VAL A 63 8.26 2.46 1.20
C VAL A 63 7.34 1.53 1.99
N GLN A 64 6.25 1.05 1.38
CA GLN A 64 5.36 0.08 2.00
C GLN A 64 6.06 -1.27 2.22
N VAL A 65 6.83 -1.75 1.23
CA VAL A 65 7.66 -2.95 1.39
C VAL A 65 8.68 -2.76 2.53
N LEU A 66 9.39 -1.64 2.56
CA LEU A 66 10.35 -1.34 3.64
C LEU A 66 9.68 -1.34 5.02
N GLY A 67 8.50 -0.72 5.13
CA GLY A 67 7.70 -0.71 6.36
C GLY A 67 7.25 -2.11 6.82
N LEU A 68 6.97 -3.02 5.88
CA LEU A 68 6.48 -4.37 6.14
C LEU A 68 7.59 -5.38 6.44
N LEU A 69 8.80 -5.19 5.90
CA LEU A 69 9.95 -6.06 6.16
C LEU A 69 10.22 -6.26 7.66
N ARG A 70 9.93 -5.24 8.50
CA ARG A 70 10.08 -5.35 9.95
C ARG A 70 9.22 -6.46 10.54
N TRP A 71 8.00 -6.67 10.04
CA TRP A 71 7.10 -7.70 10.56
C TRP A 71 7.52 -9.12 10.15
N VAL A 72 8.22 -9.25 9.02
CA VAL A 72 8.70 -10.53 8.48
C VAL A 72 10.04 -10.94 9.12
N PHE A 73 10.95 -9.98 9.34
CA PHE A 73 12.31 -10.28 9.77
C PHE A 73 12.61 -9.80 11.19
N LEU A 74 12.41 -8.51 11.46
CA LEU A 74 12.83 -7.90 12.72
C LEU A 74 12.00 -8.38 13.91
N VAL A 75 10.66 -8.33 13.80
CA VAL A 75 9.77 -8.66 14.92
C VAL A 75 9.88 -10.13 15.34
N PRO A 76 9.95 -11.11 14.42
CA PRO A 76 10.20 -12.50 14.81
C PRO A 76 11.53 -12.69 15.54
N TYR A 77 12.61 -12.07 15.06
CA TYR A 77 13.92 -12.12 15.73
C TYR A 77 13.87 -11.54 17.15
N LEU A 78 13.34 -10.31 17.29
CA LEU A 78 13.21 -9.66 18.59
C LEU A 78 12.32 -10.46 19.56
N SER A 79 11.27 -11.09 19.04
CA SER A 79 10.40 -11.95 19.84
C SER A 79 11.13 -13.18 20.38
N GLN A 80 12.01 -13.81 19.59
CA GLN A 80 12.82 -14.95 20.05
C GLN A 80 13.78 -14.52 21.16
N VAL A 81 14.51 -13.42 20.96
CA VAL A 81 15.44 -12.88 21.98
C VAL A 81 14.70 -12.53 23.27
N TYR A 82 13.51 -11.93 23.18
CA TYR A 82 12.73 -11.54 24.35
C TYR A 82 12.20 -12.76 25.15
N MET A 83 11.81 -13.82 24.45
CA MET A 83 11.24 -15.06 25.03
C MET A 83 12.31 -16.05 25.51
N ASP A 84 13.58 -15.89 25.12
CA ASP A 84 14.67 -16.75 25.57
C ASP A 84 14.76 -16.73 27.11
N PRO A 85 14.67 -17.89 27.80
CA PRO A 85 14.86 -17.98 29.24
C PRO A 85 16.23 -17.46 29.71
N ALA A 86 17.26 -17.55 28.87
CA ALA A 86 18.61 -17.05 29.17
C ALA A 86 18.73 -15.52 29.06
N SER A 87 17.75 -14.82 28.48
CA SER A 87 17.77 -13.37 28.35
C SER A 87 17.60 -12.66 29.70
N SER A 88 18.54 -11.76 29.99
CA SER A 88 18.49 -10.89 31.16
C SER A 88 17.35 -9.87 31.07
N LEU A 89 17.00 -9.24 32.20
CA LEU A 89 16.04 -8.12 32.22
C LEU A 89 16.52 -6.95 31.34
N ALA A 90 17.80 -6.58 31.42
CA ALA A 90 18.37 -5.51 30.60
C ALA A 90 18.28 -5.82 29.09
N THR A 91 18.45 -7.09 28.70
CA THR A 91 18.27 -7.53 27.31
C THR A 91 16.82 -7.35 26.86
N ARG A 92 15.85 -7.74 27.70
CA ARG A 92 14.42 -7.62 27.40
C ARG A 92 13.99 -6.15 27.27
N ASP A 93 14.47 -5.27 28.14
CA ASP A 93 14.22 -3.83 28.06
C ASP A 93 14.82 -3.23 26.78
N THR A 94 16.04 -3.64 26.42
CA THR A 94 16.70 -3.22 25.17
C THR A 94 15.89 -3.64 23.94
N VAL A 95 15.36 -4.87 23.93
CA VAL A 95 14.49 -5.34 22.83
C VAL A 95 13.25 -4.44 22.68
N GLN A 96 12.63 -4.02 23.78
CA GLN A 96 11.48 -3.11 23.72
C GLN A 96 11.87 -1.76 23.11
N VAL A 97 13.02 -1.18 23.50
CA VAL A 97 13.51 0.08 22.93
C VAL A 97 13.78 -0.06 21.43
N ILE A 98 14.44 -1.13 20.99
CA ILE A 98 14.70 -1.39 19.56
C ILE A 98 13.39 -1.55 18.79
N PHE A 99 12.44 -2.32 19.33
CA PHE A 99 11.13 -2.49 18.71
C PHE A 99 10.43 -1.14 18.52
N GLN A 100 10.39 -0.29 19.56
CA GLN A 100 9.76 1.03 19.47
C GLN A 100 10.47 1.94 18.47
N ALA A 101 11.81 1.97 18.46
CA ALA A 101 12.58 2.77 17.51
C ALA A 101 12.26 2.41 16.05
N PHE A 102 12.25 1.12 15.72
CA PHE A 102 11.91 0.66 14.37
C PHE A 102 10.41 0.81 14.06
N HIS A 103 9.54 0.63 15.05
CA HIS A 103 8.11 0.87 14.88
C HIS A 103 7.83 2.32 14.49
N HIS A 104 8.43 3.29 15.20
CA HIS A 104 8.24 4.70 14.90
C HIS A 104 8.94 5.14 13.61
N TYR A 105 10.21 4.77 13.42
CA TYR A 105 10.97 5.25 12.26
C TYR A 105 10.58 4.52 10.97
N VAL A 106 10.70 3.19 10.95
CA VAL A 106 10.46 2.39 9.74
C VAL A 106 8.97 2.12 9.53
N GLY A 107 8.23 1.85 10.61
CA GLY A 107 6.78 1.64 10.53
C GLY A 107 6.04 2.93 10.22
N SER A 108 5.95 3.83 11.19
CA SER A 108 5.15 5.05 11.06
C SER A 108 5.76 6.11 10.15
N GLY A 109 7.09 6.31 10.19
CA GLY A 109 7.77 7.30 9.35
C GLY A 109 7.87 6.86 7.89
N VAL A 110 8.58 5.78 7.63
CA VAL A 110 8.81 5.31 6.25
C VAL A 110 7.58 4.64 5.68
N GLY A 111 7.04 3.61 6.33
CA GLY A 111 5.95 2.82 5.78
C GLY A 111 4.63 3.59 5.67
N GLU A 112 4.21 4.24 6.76
CA GLU A 112 2.92 4.92 6.82
C GLU A 112 3.00 6.33 6.27
N HIS A 113 3.81 7.24 6.83
CA HIS A 113 3.77 8.65 6.46
C HIS A 113 4.17 8.90 4.99
N LEU A 114 5.30 8.33 4.53
CA LEU A 114 5.66 8.41 3.10
C LEU A 114 4.72 7.56 2.24
N GLY A 115 4.22 6.44 2.75
CA GLY A 115 3.23 5.60 2.07
C GLY A 115 1.94 6.36 1.76
N TYR A 116 1.42 7.10 2.73
CA TYR A 116 0.23 7.94 2.60
C TYR A 116 0.45 9.05 1.58
N LEU A 117 1.59 9.75 1.67
CA LEU A 117 1.96 10.80 0.73
C LEU A 117 2.02 10.29 -0.72
N PHE A 118 2.82 9.26 -0.96
CA PHE A 118 3.04 8.76 -2.32
C PHE A 118 1.81 8.05 -2.88
N THR A 119 1.09 7.26 -2.07
CA THR A 119 -0.15 6.61 -2.51
C THR A 119 -1.23 7.65 -2.84
N GLY A 120 -1.38 8.66 -1.99
CA GLY A 120 -2.34 9.74 -2.21
C GLY A 120 -2.06 10.54 -3.48
N LEU A 121 -0.82 11.00 -3.66
CA LEU A 121 -0.39 11.74 -4.86
C LEU A 121 -0.53 10.90 -6.13
N TRP A 122 -0.10 9.64 -6.09
CA TRP A 122 -0.27 8.71 -7.20
C TRP A 122 -1.75 8.55 -7.58
N THR A 123 -2.62 8.34 -6.59
CA THR A 123 -4.05 8.13 -6.80
C THR A 123 -4.72 9.36 -7.42
N ILE A 124 -4.36 10.57 -6.97
CA ILE A 124 -4.86 11.83 -7.56
C ILE A 124 -4.46 11.90 -9.04
N LEU A 125 -3.17 11.72 -9.35
CA LEU A 125 -2.67 11.88 -10.71
C LEU A 125 -3.24 10.82 -11.67
N ILE A 126 -3.35 9.57 -11.25
CA ILE A 126 -3.99 8.52 -12.05
C ILE A 126 -5.50 8.76 -12.18
N GLY A 127 -6.15 9.22 -11.11
CA GLY A 127 -7.55 9.64 -11.15
C GLY A 127 -7.79 10.72 -12.21
N LEU A 128 -6.95 11.75 -12.24
CA LEU A 128 -7.02 12.83 -13.23
C LEU A 128 -6.77 12.32 -14.66
N ALA A 129 -5.74 11.49 -14.87
CA ALA A 129 -5.49 10.86 -16.18
C ALA A 129 -6.72 10.06 -16.65
N LEU A 130 -7.37 9.31 -15.75
CA LEU A 130 -8.60 8.55 -16.05
C LEU A 130 -9.81 9.41 -16.39
N THR A 131 -9.87 10.66 -15.91
CA THR A 131 -10.95 11.59 -16.32
C THR A 131 -10.79 12.09 -17.75
N GLN A 132 -9.55 12.09 -18.26
CA GLN A 132 -9.17 12.63 -19.57
C GLN A 132 -9.01 11.53 -20.62
N SER A 133 -8.78 10.28 -20.20
CA SER A 133 -8.59 9.14 -21.09
C SER A 133 -9.91 8.64 -21.69
N SER A 134 -9.86 8.20 -22.94
CA SER A 134 -11.00 7.54 -23.62
C SER A 134 -11.21 6.08 -23.18
N LEU A 135 -10.28 5.52 -22.38
CA LEU A 135 -10.30 4.12 -21.97
C LEU A 135 -11.47 3.80 -21.04
N LEU A 136 -11.74 4.68 -20.06
CA LEU A 136 -12.77 4.49 -19.04
C LEU A 136 -13.76 5.66 -19.02
N ARG A 137 -14.87 5.48 -18.30
CA ARG A 137 -15.83 6.57 -18.07
C ARG A 137 -15.22 7.61 -17.12
N PRO A 138 -15.32 8.92 -17.40
CA PRO A 138 -14.65 9.95 -16.59
C PRO A 138 -14.99 9.95 -15.10
N TRP A 139 -16.22 9.56 -14.71
CA TRP A 139 -16.61 9.48 -13.31
C TRP A 139 -15.75 8.49 -12.49
N VAL A 140 -15.18 7.45 -13.12
CA VAL A 140 -14.28 6.51 -12.46
C VAL A 140 -13.00 7.21 -12.01
N GLY A 141 -12.49 8.16 -12.81
CA GLY A 141 -11.35 9.00 -12.43
C GLY A 141 -11.67 9.92 -11.25
N TRP A 142 -12.83 10.57 -11.27
CA TRP A 142 -13.25 11.46 -10.17
C TRP A 142 -13.44 10.73 -8.84
N LEU A 143 -13.89 9.47 -8.85
CA LEU A 143 -14.01 8.67 -7.64
C LEU A 143 -12.67 8.38 -6.95
N ALA A 144 -11.53 8.56 -7.62
CA ALA A 144 -10.21 8.39 -7.02
C ALA A 144 -9.89 9.47 -5.96
N LEU A 145 -10.49 10.66 -6.07
CA LEU A 145 -10.13 11.79 -5.24
C LEU A 145 -10.50 11.60 -3.78
N LEU A 146 -11.69 11.05 -3.51
CA LEU A 146 -12.15 10.80 -2.13
C LEU A 146 -11.18 9.88 -1.35
N PRO A 147 -10.86 8.65 -1.80
CA PRO A 147 -9.88 7.82 -1.11
C PRO A 147 -8.50 8.48 -1.03
N ALA A 148 -8.07 9.21 -2.06
CA ALA A 148 -6.77 9.86 -2.06
C ALA A 148 -6.64 10.92 -0.95
N PHE A 149 -7.64 11.80 -0.80
CA PHE A 149 -7.64 12.79 0.27
C PHE A 149 -7.78 12.15 1.65
N CYS A 150 -8.58 11.09 1.79
CA CYS A 150 -8.65 10.32 3.02
C CYS A 150 -7.30 9.71 3.41
N ILE A 151 -6.53 9.18 2.44
CA ILE A 151 -5.18 8.65 2.67
C ILE A 151 -4.21 9.78 3.03
N LEU A 152 -4.21 10.90 2.30
CA LEU A 152 -3.34 12.05 2.57
C LEU A 152 -3.57 12.66 3.96
N ALA A 153 -4.79 12.57 4.50
CA ALA A 153 -5.08 13.02 5.86
C ALA A 153 -4.18 12.32 6.90
N GLY A 154 -3.72 11.09 6.62
CA GLY A 154 -2.80 10.34 7.48
C GLY A 154 -1.46 11.02 7.73
N ILE A 155 -1.01 11.92 6.86
CA ILE A 155 0.19 12.74 7.06
C ILE A 155 0.08 13.59 8.33
N LEU A 156 -1.15 13.94 8.74
CA LEU A 156 -1.42 14.74 9.93
C LEU A 156 -1.39 13.92 11.23
N THR A 157 -1.24 12.59 11.17
CA THR A 157 -1.23 11.71 12.35
C THR A 157 -0.17 12.13 13.41
N PRO A 158 1.07 12.49 13.04
CA PRO A 158 2.08 12.96 14.00
C PRO A 158 1.71 14.25 14.74
N LEU A 159 0.77 15.04 14.19
CA LEU A 159 0.27 16.27 14.82
C LEU A 159 -0.80 15.99 15.89
N GLY A 160 -1.15 14.71 16.15
CA GLY A 160 -2.09 14.31 17.18
C GLY A 160 -3.56 14.30 16.76
N PHE A 161 -3.86 14.43 15.46
CA PHE A 161 -5.23 14.36 14.96
C PHE A 161 -5.74 12.91 14.94
N GLY A 162 -6.45 12.50 16.00
CA GLY A 162 -6.99 11.13 16.11
C GLY A 162 -7.91 10.70 14.95
N ILE A 163 -8.58 11.66 14.30
CA ILE A 163 -9.43 11.39 13.12
C ILE A 163 -8.62 11.04 11.86
N ALA A 164 -7.36 11.48 11.76
CA ALA A 164 -6.50 11.21 10.61
C ALA A 164 -6.27 9.71 10.40
N ALA A 165 -6.03 8.97 11.49
CA ALA A 165 -5.85 7.52 11.44
C ALA A 165 -7.10 6.81 10.90
N VAL A 166 -8.29 7.21 11.37
CA VAL A 166 -9.57 6.65 10.94
C VAL A 166 -9.84 6.96 9.46
N LEU A 167 -9.62 8.21 9.04
CA LEU A 167 -9.77 8.61 7.64
C LEU A 167 -8.83 7.83 6.74
N THR A 168 -7.59 7.62 7.16
CA THR A 168 -6.59 6.88 6.37
C THR A 168 -7.01 5.42 6.18
N GLN A 169 -7.48 4.76 7.25
CA GLN A 169 -7.99 3.39 7.16
C GLN A 169 -9.18 3.28 6.21
N ILE A 170 -10.16 4.19 6.32
CA ILE A 170 -11.30 4.26 5.39
C ILE A 170 -10.81 4.53 3.96
N GLY A 171 -9.83 5.43 3.81
CA GLY A 171 -9.21 5.77 2.54
C GLY A 171 -8.62 4.57 1.82
N TYR A 172 -7.86 3.71 2.52
CA TYR A 172 -7.31 2.49 1.93
C TYR A 172 -8.37 1.47 1.51
N VAL A 173 -9.48 1.35 2.26
CA VAL A 173 -10.60 0.49 1.87
C VAL A 173 -11.25 1.02 0.59
N LEU A 174 -11.59 2.31 0.56
CA LEU A 174 -12.18 2.96 -0.62
C LEU A 174 -11.23 2.92 -1.83
N TRP A 175 -9.93 3.10 -1.60
CA TRP A 175 -8.89 3.00 -2.62
C TRP A 175 -8.80 1.61 -3.22
N SER A 176 -8.84 0.57 -2.37
CA SER A 176 -8.84 -0.82 -2.83
C SER A 176 -10.08 -1.14 -3.66
N LEU A 177 -11.25 -0.66 -3.25
CA LEU A 177 -12.48 -0.79 -4.04
C LEU A 177 -12.37 -0.06 -5.39
N TRP A 178 -11.81 1.15 -5.39
CA TRP A 178 -11.57 1.90 -6.61
C TRP A 178 -10.60 1.19 -7.57
N LEU A 179 -9.51 0.60 -7.07
CA LEU A 179 -8.60 -0.22 -7.89
C LEU A 179 -9.29 -1.42 -8.51
N LEU A 180 -10.17 -2.10 -7.78
CA LEU A 180 -10.96 -3.21 -8.31
C LEU A 180 -11.88 -2.73 -9.44
N VAL A 181 -12.54 -1.57 -9.28
CA VAL A 181 -13.35 -0.96 -10.33
C VAL A 181 -12.50 -0.67 -11.57
N VAL A 182 -11.37 0.03 -11.42
CA VAL A 182 -10.45 0.32 -12.53
C VAL A 182 -10.02 -0.97 -13.23
N GLY A 183 -9.59 -1.98 -12.48
CA GLY A 183 -9.17 -3.28 -13.03
C GLY A 183 -10.27 -3.98 -13.84
N VAL A 184 -11.51 -4.02 -13.33
CA VAL A 184 -12.65 -4.62 -14.06
C VAL A 184 -12.95 -3.86 -15.34
N PHE A 185 -12.90 -2.53 -15.31
CA PHE A 185 -13.16 -1.72 -16.51
C PHE A 185 -12.07 -1.89 -17.57
N VAL A 186 -10.79 -1.97 -17.18
CA VAL A 186 -9.67 -2.23 -18.09
C VAL A 186 -9.73 -3.63 -18.71
N LEU A 187 -10.11 -4.66 -17.94
CA LEU A 187 -10.29 -6.01 -18.50
C LEU A 187 -11.43 -6.04 -19.53
N ARG A 188 -12.54 -5.35 -19.26
CA ARG A 188 -13.68 -5.28 -20.17
C ARG A 188 -13.41 -4.47 -21.45
N SER A 189 -12.59 -3.42 -21.40
CA SER A 189 -12.23 -2.67 -22.60
C SER A 189 -11.39 -3.52 -23.56
N HIS A 190 -10.47 -4.32 -23.03
CA HIS A 190 -9.61 -5.20 -23.83
C HIS A 190 -10.37 -6.35 -24.52
N GLU A 191 -11.40 -6.91 -23.87
CA GLU A 191 -12.26 -7.94 -24.48
C GLU A 191 -13.03 -7.40 -25.69
N ARG A 192 -13.50 -6.15 -25.60
CA ARG A 192 -14.27 -5.49 -26.66
C ARG A 192 -13.42 -5.20 -27.90
N GLU A 193 -12.14 -4.94 -27.75
CA GLU A 193 -11.19 -4.78 -28.88
C GLU A 193 -10.79 -6.10 -29.54
N ARG A 194 -10.77 -7.23 -28.80
CA ARG A 194 -10.41 -8.54 -29.36
C ARG A 194 -11.52 -9.18 -30.21
N GLN A 195 -12.79 -8.95 -29.86
CA GLN A 195 -13.95 -9.49 -30.61
C GLN A 195 -14.00 -9.08 -32.09
N PRO A 196 -13.80 -7.81 -32.50
CA PRO A 196 -13.83 -7.42 -33.91
C PRO A 196 -12.69 -8.01 -34.76
N LEU A 197 -11.56 -8.39 -34.15
CA LEU A 197 -10.42 -9.00 -34.85
C LEU A 197 -10.61 -10.50 -35.16
N LEU A 198 -11.52 -11.16 -34.44
CA LEU A 198 -11.86 -12.57 -34.68
C LEU A 198 -12.95 -12.71 -35.75
N SER A 199 -13.92 -11.80 -35.80
CA SER A 199 -14.94 -11.80 -36.86
C SER A 199 -14.37 -11.53 -38.25
N HIS A 200 -13.30 -10.73 -38.37
CA HIS A 200 -12.62 -10.47 -39.65
C HIS A 200 -11.71 -11.62 -40.14
N ARG A 201 -11.35 -12.58 -39.28
CA ARG A 201 -10.50 -13.73 -39.65
C ARG A 201 -11.28 -15.00 -39.97
N LEU A 202 -12.59 -14.99 -39.74
CA LEU A 202 -13.50 -16.11 -40.01
C LEU A 202 -14.40 -15.85 -41.24
N GLN A 203 -14.13 -14.78 -41.99
CA GLN A 203 -14.69 -14.47 -43.31
C GLN A 203 -13.59 -14.56 -44.35
#